data_AF-A0A3A3YT89-F1
#
_entry.id   AF-A0A3A3YT89-F1
#
_cell.length_a   1.000
_cell.length_b   1.000
_cell.length_c   1.000
_cell.angle_alpha   90.00
_cell.angle_beta   90.00
_cell.angle_gamma   90.00
#
_symmetry.space_group_name_H-M   'P 1'
#
loop_
_entity.id
_entity.type
_entity.pdbx_description
1 polymer ?
#
loop_
_entity_poly.entity_id
_entity_poly.type
_entity_poly.pdbx_seq_one_letter_code
_entity_poly.pdbx_strand_id
1 'polypeptide(L)'
;MTTAKDSMISLRGVSLEEVRAGGTGLYELTTTSGVPVRLHDMAFKCMTYEPTAPPSMVLRFLYDDPAWTPREAVATPVAEFRFFDVIVLSHADEAAAPDTPPVTLRHVACFECDDSNGTFALSTSTMHLLFTAAEIEVRMQPLSGS
;
A
#
# COMPACT_ATOMS: atom_id res chain seq x y z
N MET A 1 10.81 4.74 -34.59
CA MET A 1 9.85 5.30 -33.63
C MET A 1 9.14 4.13 -32.99
N THR A 2 9.64 3.69 -31.85
CA THR A 2 9.03 2.60 -31.08
C THR A 2 7.88 3.22 -30.29
N THR A 3 6.66 2.81 -30.57
CA THR A 3 5.48 3.19 -29.79
C THR A 3 5.77 2.81 -28.34
N ALA A 4 5.89 3.79 -27.44
CA ALA A 4 5.92 3.52 -26.01
C ALA A 4 4.62 2.78 -25.72
N LYS A 5 4.72 1.50 -25.38
CA LYS A 5 3.60 0.73 -24.88
C LYS A 5 3.26 1.39 -23.55
N ASP A 6 2.15 2.13 -23.49
CA ASP A 6 1.57 2.63 -22.23
C ASP A 6 1.47 1.42 -21.30
N SER A 7 2.49 1.23 -20.47
CA SER A 7 2.58 0.09 -19.58
C SER A 7 1.95 0.54 -18.28
N MET A 8 0.63 0.71 -18.36
CA MET A 8 -0.19 0.98 -17.20
C MET A 8 -0.12 -0.22 -16.25
N ILE A 9 -0.05 0.06 -14.95
CA ILE A 9 -0.14 -0.98 -13.95
C ILE A 9 -1.48 -1.75 -14.04
N SER A 10 -1.41 -3.06 -13.91
CA SER A 10 -2.58 -3.92 -13.73
C SER A 10 -3.07 -3.86 -12.28
N LEU A 11 -4.34 -3.48 -12.05
CA LEU A 11 -4.96 -3.45 -10.72
C LEU A 11 -5.95 -4.62 -10.54
N ARG A 12 -5.88 -5.30 -9.40
CA ARG A 12 -6.85 -6.32 -8.97
C ARG A 12 -7.39 -6.00 -7.58
N GLY A 13 -8.65 -6.37 -7.34
CA GLY A 13 -9.31 -6.15 -6.06
C GLY A 13 -9.80 -4.72 -5.82
N VAL A 14 -9.53 -3.78 -6.74
CA VAL A 14 -9.95 -2.37 -6.73
C VAL A 14 -10.33 -1.90 -8.14
N SER A 15 -11.15 -0.84 -8.26
CA SER A 15 -11.48 -0.24 -9.55
C SER A 15 -10.44 0.80 -9.98
N LEU A 16 -9.91 0.66 -11.21
CA LEU A 16 -8.96 1.61 -11.81
C LEU A 16 -9.57 2.99 -12.02
N GLU A 17 -10.88 3.07 -12.29
CA GLU A 17 -11.59 4.34 -12.43
C GLU A 17 -11.65 5.08 -11.09
N GLU A 18 -11.92 4.37 -9.98
CA GLU A 18 -11.99 4.98 -8.66
C GLU A 18 -10.62 5.45 -8.17
N VAL A 19 -9.58 4.62 -8.35
CA VAL A 19 -8.19 4.99 -8.01
C VAL A 19 -7.76 6.27 -8.76
N ARG A 20 -8.18 6.43 -10.01
CA ARG A 20 -7.85 7.62 -10.81
C ARG A 20 -8.74 8.83 -10.52
N ALA A 21 -10.03 8.61 -10.30
CA ALA A 21 -11.02 9.68 -10.10
C ALA A 21 -10.93 10.31 -8.71
N GLY A 22 -10.47 9.57 -7.70
CA GLY A 22 -10.37 10.05 -6.31
C GLY A 22 -9.26 11.08 -6.06
N GLY A 23 -8.29 11.23 -6.98
CA GLY A 23 -7.15 12.14 -6.85
C GLY A 23 -6.10 11.72 -5.80
N THR A 24 -6.46 10.83 -4.87
CA THR A 24 -5.62 10.26 -3.81
C THR A 24 -5.03 8.89 -4.17
N GLY A 25 -5.46 8.28 -5.27
CA GLY A 25 -4.84 7.05 -5.79
C GLY A 25 -4.98 5.86 -4.86
N LEU A 26 -3.86 5.20 -4.56
CA LEU A 26 -3.82 4.06 -3.66
C LEU A 26 -3.81 4.44 -2.17
N TYR A 27 -3.74 5.74 -1.86
CA TYR A 27 -3.76 6.25 -0.51
C TYR A 27 -5.16 6.18 0.12
N GLU A 28 -6.20 6.38 -0.69
CA GLU A 28 -7.59 6.18 -0.32
C GLU A 28 -8.37 5.54 -1.47
N LEU A 29 -8.94 4.36 -1.24
CA LEU A 29 -9.63 3.58 -2.26
C LEU A 29 -10.79 2.77 -1.67
N THR A 30 -11.63 2.23 -2.53
CA THR A 30 -12.63 1.23 -2.14
C THR A 30 -12.29 -0.10 -2.82
N THR A 31 -12.28 -1.18 -2.04
CA THR A 31 -12.10 -2.53 -2.58
C THR A 31 -13.33 -2.97 -3.37
N THR A 32 -13.18 -3.94 -4.27
CA THR A 32 -14.29 -4.55 -5.02
C THR A 32 -15.37 -5.18 -4.14
N SER A 33 -15.07 -5.49 -2.88
CA SER A 33 -16.06 -5.93 -1.87
C SER A 33 -16.73 -4.77 -1.12
N GLY A 34 -16.49 -3.52 -1.51
CA GLY A 34 -17.10 -2.33 -0.92
C GLY A 34 -16.47 -1.86 0.39
N VAL A 35 -15.31 -2.40 0.78
CA VAL A 35 -14.62 -1.98 2.00
C VAL A 35 -13.69 -0.80 1.68
N PRO A 36 -13.83 0.35 2.37
CA PRO A 36 -12.92 1.47 2.20
C PRO A 36 -11.57 1.17 2.84
N VAL A 37 -10.50 1.58 2.15
CA VAL A 37 -9.11 1.56 2.62
C VAL A 37 -8.62 3.00 2.64
N ARG A 38 -8.22 3.48 3.82
CA ARG A 38 -7.72 4.84 4.04
C ARG A 38 -6.39 4.72 4.77
N LEU A 39 -5.28 4.79 4.04
CA LEU A 39 -3.98 4.47 4.63
C LEU A 39 -3.57 5.45 5.75
N HIS A 40 -4.10 6.68 5.76
CA HIS A 40 -3.90 7.65 6.84
C HIS A 40 -4.58 7.27 8.16
N ASP A 41 -5.60 6.41 8.12
CA ASP A 41 -6.30 5.85 9.28
C ASP A 41 -5.71 4.49 9.73
N MET A 42 -4.63 4.04 9.07
CA MET A 42 -4.05 2.71 9.26
C MET A 42 -2.58 2.78 9.66
N ALA A 43 -2.16 1.80 10.47
CA ALA A 43 -0.76 1.58 10.78
C ALA A 43 -0.12 0.59 9.81
N PHE A 44 1.04 0.94 9.27
CA PHE A 44 1.93 0.02 8.57
C PHE A 44 2.43 -1.07 9.53
N LYS A 45 2.21 -2.35 9.17
CA LYS A 45 2.56 -3.50 9.99
C LYS A 45 3.84 -4.17 9.54
N CYS A 46 3.92 -4.53 8.26
CA CYS A 46 5.10 -5.18 7.72
C CYS A 46 5.19 -5.07 6.21
N MET A 47 6.41 -5.24 5.73
CA MET A 47 6.76 -5.54 4.35
C MET A 47 7.35 -6.95 4.30
N THR A 48 6.96 -7.75 3.32
CA THR A 48 7.61 -9.00 2.97
C THR A 48 8.02 -8.92 1.51
N TYR A 49 9.28 -9.21 1.20
CA TYR A 49 9.80 -9.21 -0.17
C TYR A 49 10.37 -10.59 -0.51
N GLU A 50 9.87 -11.17 -1.60
CA GLU A 50 10.33 -12.45 -2.13
C GLU A 50 11.05 -12.20 -3.46
N PRO A 51 12.39 -12.30 -3.51
CA PRO A 51 13.15 -11.99 -4.73
C PRO A 51 13.13 -13.11 -5.78
N THR A 52 12.39 -14.20 -5.55
CA THR A 52 12.29 -15.36 -6.45
C THR A 52 11.46 -15.03 -7.68
N ALA A 53 11.86 -15.47 -8.88
CA ALA A 53 11.22 -15.10 -10.14
C ALA A 53 9.79 -15.69 -10.31
N PRO A 54 8.73 -14.86 -10.46
CA PRO A 54 8.76 -13.39 -10.50
C PRO A 54 8.80 -12.74 -9.10
N PRO A 55 9.65 -11.72 -8.86
CA PRO A 55 9.76 -11.06 -7.56
C PRO A 55 8.41 -10.50 -7.10
N SER A 56 8.11 -10.64 -5.82
CA SER A 56 6.86 -10.13 -5.25
C SER A 56 7.07 -9.42 -3.92
N MET A 57 6.21 -8.47 -3.63
CA MET A 57 6.22 -7.73 -2.37
C MET A 57 4.81 -7.69 -1.79
N VAL A 58 4.72 -7.84 -0.47
CA VAL A 58 3.47 -7.70 0.28
C VAL A 58 3.66 -6.60 1.32
N LEU A 59 2.79 -5.59 1.26
CA LEU A 59 2.67 -4.54 2.28
C LEU A 59 1.36 -4.77 3.05
N ARG A 60 1.42 -4.73 4.38
CA ARG A 60 0.24 -4.87 5.23
C ARG A 60 0.01 -3.64 6.09
N PHE A 61 -1.22 -3.16 6.08
CA PHE A 61 -1.70 -2.04 6.87
C PHE A 61 -2.85 -2.52 7.75
N LEU A 62 -2.95 -2.03 8.98
CA LEU A 62 -4.02 -2.41 9.91
C LEU A 62 -4.76 -1.18 10.40
N TYR A 63 -6.09 -1.26 10.38
CA TYR A 63 -6.92 -0.44 11.25
C TYR A 63 -6.74 -0.88 12.70
N ASP A 64 -5.90 -0.17 13.48
CA ASP A 64 -5.61 -0.50 14.88
C ASP A 64 -6.29 0.41 15.90
N ASP A 65 -6.97 1.47 15.43
CA ASP A 65 -7.87 2.29 16.24
C ASP A 65 -9.35 2.06 15.82
N PRO A 66 -10.20 1.51 16.71
CA PRO A 66 -11.62 1.34 16.45
C PRO A 66 -12.38 2.64 16.10
N ALA A 67 -11.90 3.81 16.53
CA ALA A 67 -12.52 5.09 16.20
C ALA A 67 -12.40 5.43 14.70
N TRP A 68 -11.36 4.92 14.03
CA TRP A 68 -11.09 5.13 12.62
C TRP A 68 -11.40 3.91 11.76
N THR A 69 -11.72 2.76 12.38
CA THR A 69 -12.05 1.52 11.68
C THR A 69 -13.45 1.59 11.06
N PRO A 70 -13.58 1.53 9.72
CA PRO A 70 -14.89 1.43 9.07
C PRO A 70 -15.64 0.18 9.52
N ARG A 71 -16.96 0.27 9.63
CA ARG A 71 -17.80 -0.86 10.08
C ARG A 71 -17.59 -2.10 9.20
N GLU A 72 -17.39 -1.89 7.92
CA GLU A 72 -17.17 -2.90 6.89
C GLU A 72 -15.81 -3.59 7.05
N ALA A 73 -14.83 -2.94 7.67
CA ALA A 73 -13.48 -3.46 7.87
C ALA A 73 -13.30 -4.21 9.20
N VAL A 74 -14.26 -4.14 10.13
CA VAL A 74 -14.12 -4.72 11.49
C VAL A 74 -13.76 -6.22 11.47
N ALA A 75 -14.35 -6.99 10.55
CA ALA A 75 -14.07 -8.43 10.43
C ALA A 75 -12.74 -8.73 9.70
N THR A 76 -12.26 -7.79 8.90
CA THR A 76 -11.06 -7.91 8.06
C THR A 76 -10.26 -6.61 8.11
N PRO A 77 -9.65 -6.26 9.25
CA PRO A 77 -9.10 -4.93 9.47
C PRO A 77 -7.74 -4.71 8.78
N VAL A 78 -7.16 -5.75 8.18
CA VAL A 78 -5.87 -5.69 7.50
C VAL A 78 -6.08 -5.45 6.01
N ALA A 79 -5.54 -4.37 5.47
CA ALA A 79 -5.40 -4.21 4.03
C ALA A 79 -4.05 -4.78 3.60
N GLU A 80 -4.09 -5.77 2.71
CA GLU A 80 -2.92 -6.38 2.08
C GLU A 80 -2.79 -5.86 0.65
N PHE A 81 -1.64 -5.27 0.35
CA PHE A 81 -1.26 -4.79 -0.97
C PHE A 81 -0.16 -5.72 -1.47
N ARG A 82 -0.50 -6.55 -2.46
CA ARG A 82 0.43 -7.50 -3.05
C ARG A 82 0.86 -7.01 -4.43
N PHE A 83 2.16 -6.84 -4.61
CA PHE A 83 2.79 -6.38 -5.83
C PHE A 83 3.54 -7.52 -6.51
N PHE A 84 3.52 -7.53 -7.83
CA PHE A 84 4.16 -8.53 -8.67
C PHE A 84 5.12 -7.89 -9.67
N ASP A 85 6.14 -8.66 -10.05
CA ASP A 85 7.27 -8.22 -10.88
C ASP A 85 7.98 -6.99 -10.29
N VAL A 86 8.26 -7.07 -8.99
CA VAL A 86 8.75 -5.93 -8.20
C VAL A 86 10.24 -5.68 -8.43
N ILE A 87 10.60 -4.41 -8.63
CA ILE A 87 11.99 -3.94 -8.59
C ILE A 87 12.12 -2.88 -7.50
N VAL A 88 12.84 -3.22 -6.42
CA VAL A 88 13.13 -2.25 -5.35
C VAL A 88 14.23 -1.29 -5.84
N LEU A 89 13.91 0.00 -5.88
CA LEU A 89 14.82 1.06 -6.33
C LEU A 89 15.59 1.67 -5.15
N SER A 90 14.90 1.89 -4.03
CA SER A 90 15.49 2.43 -2.80
C SER A 90 14.71 1.94 -1.58
N HIS A 91 15.43 1.69 -0.50
CA HIS A 91 14.88 1.42 0.82
C HIS A 91 15.75 2.11 1.86
N ALA A 92 15.16 2.99 2.65
CA ALA A 92 15.82 3.71 3.71
C ALA A 92 15.00 3.64 4.99
N ASP A 93 15.63 3.16 6.07
CA ASP A 93 15.10 3.26 7.42
C ASP A 93 15.61 4.56 8.05
N GLU A 94 14.68 5.35 8.58
CA GLU A 94 15.00 6.56 9.33
C GLU A 94 14.88 6.31 10.83
N ALA A 95 15.83 6.86 11.59
CA ALA A 95 15.72 6.86 13.03
C ALA A 95 14.52 7.72 13.44
N ALA A 96 13.63 7.13 14.22
CA ALA A 96 12.59 7.89 14.92
C ALA A 96 13.20 9.07 15.67
N ALA A 97 12.60 10.25 15.58
CA ALA A 97 12.98 11.33 16.48
C ALA A 97 12.74 10.89 17.93
N PRO A 98 13.59 11.30 18.90
CA PRO A 98 13.56 10.78 20.27
C PRO A 98 12.20 10.89 20.97
N ASP A 99 11.41 11.90 20.59
CA ASP A 99 10.11 12.22 21.20
C ASP A 99 8.91 11.77 20.36
N THR A 100 9.12 11.06 19.24
CA THR A 100 8.01 10.60 18.39
C THR A 100 7.22 9.50 19.11
N PRO A 101 5.91 9.68 19.36
CA PRO A 101 5.09 8.66 19.99
C PRO A 101 5.16 7.32 19.24
N PRO A 102 5.19 6.17 19.92
CA PRO A 102 5.28 4.86 19.25
C PRO A 102 4.16 4.60 18.23
N VAL A 103 2.97 5.14 18.49
CA VAL A 103 1.81 5.03 17.59
C VAL A 103 2.07 5.73 16.25
N THR A 104 2.70 6.91 16.26
CA THR A 104 2.94 7.69 15.04
C THR A 104 4.05 7.10 14.17
N LEU A 105 4.95 6.27 14.72
CA LEU A 105 6.05 5.66 13.95
C LEU A 105 5.57 4.79 12.79
N ARG A 106 4.36 4.23 12.92
CA ARG A 106 3.80 3.30 11.94
C ARG A 106 2.76 3.94 11.03
N HIS A 107 2.44 5.21 11.22
CA HIS A 107 1.43 5.87 10.40
C HIS A 107 1.98 6.10 8.99
N VAL A 108 1.13 5.84 8.00
CA VAL A 108 1.46 6.11 6.60
C VAL A 108 1.35 7.61 6.38
N ALA A 109 2.48 8.26 6.09
CA ALA A 109 2.52 9.69 5.80
C ALA A 109 2.13 9.96 4.34
N CYS A 110 2.56 9.08 3.43
CA CYS A 110 2.20 9.16 2.01
C CYS A 110 2.31 7.78 1.35
N PHE A 111 1.45 7.50 0.38
CA PHE A 111 1.61 6.39 -0.54
C PHE A 111 1.25 6.83 -1.97
N GLU A 112 2.27 6.99 -2.80
CA GLU A 112 2.15 7.52 -4.17
C GLU A 112 2.25 6.39 -5.19
N CYS A 113 1.53 6.56 -6.30
CA CYS A 113 1.57 5.68 -7.46
C CYS A 113 1.67 6.55 -8.71
N ASP A 114 2.76 6.41 -9.46
CA ASP A 114 2.88 6.91 -10.82
C ASP A 114 2.52 5.77 -11.78
N ASP A 115 1.29 5.81 -12.30
CA ASP A 115 0.75 4.74 -13.14
C ASP A 115 1.39 4.69 -14.54
N SER A 116 2.10 5.73 -14.95
CA SER A 116 2.75 5.83 -16.27
C SER A 116 3.99 4.95 -16.38
N ASN A 117 4.64 4.68 -15.24
CA ASN A 117 5.86 3.89 -15.15
C ASN A 117 5.80 2.79 -14.07
N GLY A 118 4.66 2.67 -13.38
CA GLY A 118 4.45 1.68 -12.33
C GLY A 118 5.34 1.92 -11.10
N THR A 119 5.69 3.17 -10.81
CA THR A 119 6.51 3.53 -9.63
C THR A 119 5.63 3.77 -8.42
N PHE A 120 6.08 3.26 -7.29
CA PHE A 120 5.43 3.39 -5.99
C PHE A 120 6.38 3.99 -4.98
N ALA A 121 5.89 4.94 -4.19
CA ALA A 121 6.63 5.52 -3.07
C ALA A 121 5.79 5.40 -1.79
N LEU A 122 6.29 4.64 -0.81
CA LEU A 122 5.71 4.55 0.53
C LEU A 122 6.60 5.31 1.51
N SER A 123 5.99 6.23 2.25
CA SER A 123 6.64 6.95 3.34
C SER A 123 5.86 6.75 4.63
N THR A 124 6.57 6.30 5.66
CA THR A 124 6.15 6.34 7.06
C THR A 124 7.09 7.27 7.82
N SER A 125 6.86 7.50 9.11
CA SER A 125 7.78 8.32 9.91
C SER A 125 9.18 7.72 10.10
N THR A 126 9.40 6.45 9.75
CA THR A 126 10.69 5.76 9.93
C THR A 126 11.15 4.98 8.71
N MET A 127 10.44 5.07 7.58
CA MET A 127 10.75 4.27 6.39
C MET A 127 10.34 5.01 5.13
N HIS A 128 11.27 5.07 4.18
CA HIS A 128 11.03 5.45 2.80
C HIS A 128 11.34 4.27 1.88
N LEU A 129 10.36 3.87 1.08
CA LEU A 129 10.45 2.77 0.13
C LEU A 129 10.06 3.26 -1.24
N LEU A 130 10.92 3.04 -2.23
CA LEU A 130 10.70 3.34 -3.64
C LEU A 130 10.89 2.06 -4.46
N PHE A 131 9.90 1.70 -5.26
CA PHE A 131 9.94 0.47 -6.06
C PHE A 131 9.08 0.61 -7.31
N THR A 132 9.26 -0.29 -8.27
CA THR A 132 8.34 -0.47 -9.38
C THR A 132 7.61 -1.80 -9.27
N ALA A 133 6.42 -1.89 -9.86
CA ALA A 133 5.66 -3.13 -10.00
C ALA A 133 4.82 -3.12 -11.29
N ALA A 134 4.59 -4.28 -11.88
CA ALA A 134 3.75 -4.42 -13.08
C ALA A 134 2.27 -4.67 -12.74
N GLU A 135 2.01 -5.27 -11.58
CA GLU A 135 0.67 -5.59 -11.11
C GLU A 135 0.57 -5.38 -9.60
N ILE A 136 -0.60 -4.97 -9.15
CA ILE A 136 -0.99 -4.93 -7.74
C ILE A 136 -2.35 -5.59 -7.54
N GLU A 137 -2.46 -6.31 -6.44
CA GLU A 137 -3.70 -6.80 -5.89
C GLU A 137 -3.92 -6.24 -4.47
N VAL A 138 -5.10 -5.66 -4.23
CA VAL A 138 -5.49 -5.16 -2.91
C VAL A 138 -6.63 -6.00 -2.36
N ARG A 139 -6.48 -6.49 -1.12
CA ARG A 139 -7.51 -7.30 -0.43
C ARG A 139 -7.60 -6.94 1.04
N MET A 140 -8.79 -7.06 1.61
CA MET A 140 -8.98 -7.05 3.06
C MET A 140 -8.80 -8.45 3.63
N GLN A 141 -8.14 -8.57 4.78
CA GLN A 141 -7.83 -9.83 5.45
C GLN A 141 -8.20 -9.76 6.94
N PRO A 142 -8.62 -10.88 7.55
CA PRO A 142 -8.72 -10.99 9.00
C PRO A 142 -7.38 -10.66 9.67
N LEU A 143 -7.43 -10.22 10.93
CA LEU A 143 -6.23 -10.18 11.74
C LEU A 143 -5.80 -11.62 12.03
N SER A 144 -4.78 -12.12 11.32
CA SER A 144 -4.19 -13.42 11.65
C SER A 144 -3.61 -13.36 13.06
N GLY A 145 -3.97 -14.35 13.89
CA GLY A 145 -3.42 -14.50 15.24
C GLY A 145 -1.89 -14.59 15.19
N SER A 146 -1.25 -13.78 16.03
CA SER A 146 0.20 -13.74 16.25
C SER A 146 0.76 -15.05 16.79
#